data_AF-A0A7Y0CA08-F1
#
_entry.id   AF-A0A7Y0CA08-F1
#
_cell.length_a   1.000
_cell.length_b   1.000
_cell.length_c   1.000
_cell.angle_alpha   90.00
_cell.angle_beta   90.00
_cell.angle_gamma   90.00
#
_symmetry.space_group_name_H-M   'P 1'
#
loop_
_entity.id
_entity.type
_entity.pdbx_description
1 polymer ?
#
loop_
_entity_poly.entity_id
_entity_poly.type
_entity_poly.pdbx_seq_one_letter_code
_entity_poly.pdbx_strand_id
1 'polypeptide(L)'
;MVAAYKPQITPISYDGIDSNTPSGELPELLDRLEERGGYDPRTGKLTPFKNLTNDFDESLINQMLDSMTAAVEAGLGTPATFFHDFFATEKDVQNFADALDDYSEEGTFWVNDRHFNAFLRAAHADEENAVTYGAIADRIRELFDIEREQAKKSVKNAAKKTK
;
A
#
# COMPACT_ATOMS: atom_id res chain seq x y z
N MET A 1 15.51 -1.73 21.32
CA MET A 1 15.98 -0.51 20.64
C MET A 1 15.49 -0.61 19.21
N VAL A 2 14.58 0.28 18.79
CA VAL A 2 14.15 0.36 17.38
C VAL A 2 15.35 0.90 16.60
N ALA A 3 15.71 0.25 15.49
CA ALA A 3 16.80 0.74 14.64
C ALA A 3 16.41 2.10 14.05
N ALA A 4 17.33 3.06 14.08
CA ALA A 4 17.08 4.35 13.44
C ALA A 4 16.89 4.19 11.93
N TYR A 5 15.98 4.97 11.35
CA TYR A 5 15.77 5.02 9.91
C TYR A 5 17.07 5.34 9.16
N LYS A 6 17.33 4.63 8.07
CA LYS A 6 18.49 4.84 7.19
C LYS A 6 18.01 5.06 5.75
N PRO A 7 18.20 6.26 5.18
CA PRO A 7 17.79 6.55 3.81
C PRO A 7 18.36 5.56 2.81
N GLN A 8 17.51 5.04 1.94
CA GLN A 8 17.87 4.20 0.79
C GLN A 8 17.17 4.77 -0.43
N ILE A 9 17.92 5.49 -1.26
CA ILE A 9 17.40 6.11 -2.48
C ILE A 9 17.43 5.05 -3.58
N THR A 10 16.27 4.47 -3.86
CA THR A 10 16.10 3.50 -4.95
C THR A 10 15.00 4.00 -5.88
N PRO A 11 15.23 4.04 -7.21
CA PRO A 11 14.18 4.29 -8.18
C PRO A 11 13.04 3.28 -8.03
N ILE A 12 11.81 3.71 -8.29
CA ILE A 12 10.66 2.80 -8.34
C ILE A 12 10.37 2.41 -9.79
N SER A 13 9.65 1.31 -10.01
CA SER A 13 9.30 0.81 -11.35
C SER A 13 8.52 1.79 -12.24
N TYR A 14 7.97 2.85 -11.67
CA TYR A 14 7.23 3.90 -12.40
C TYR A 14 8.09 5.06 -12.89
N ASP A 15 9.35 5.14 -12.48
CA ASP A 15 10.22 6.26 -12.86
C ASP A 15 10.44 6.27 -14.38
N GLY A 16 10.00 7.34 -15.04
CA GLY A 16 10.06 7.50 -16.49
C GLY A 16 8.80 7.07 -17.25
N ILE A 17 7.76 6.60 -16.56
CA ILE A 17 6.45 6.34 -17.16
C ILE A 17 5.53 7.54 -16.93
N ASP A 18 4.95 8.08 -18.00
CA ASP A 18 4.00 9.20 -17.95
C ASP A 18 2.87 9.06 -18.97
N SER A 19 2.00 10.07 -19.05
CA SER A 19 0.85 10.10 -19.97
C SER A 19 1.20 9.96 -21.45
N ASN A 20 2.46 10.15 -21.83
CA ASN A 20 2.95 10.01 -23.20
C ASN A 20 3.58 8.63 -23.47
N THR A 21 3.80 7.80 -22.44
CA THR A 21 4.37 6.47 -22.63
C THR A 21 3.37 5.53 -23.34
N PRO A 22 3.71 4.97 -24.52
CA PRO A 22 2.80 4.11 -25.26
C PRO A 22 2.44 2.81 -24.52
N SER A 23 1.17 2.39 -24.58
CA SER A 23 0.71 1.12 -24.00
C SER A 23 1.51 -0.10 -24.47
N GLY A 24 1.97 -0.10 -25.73
CA GLY A 24 2.72 -1.22 -26.30
C GLY A 24 4.12 -1.41 -25.71
N GLU A 25 4.61 -0.44 -24.94
CA GLU A 25 5.92 -0.50 -24.27
C GLU A 25 5.83 -1.03 -22.84
N LEU A 26 4.62 -1.22 -22.30
CA LEU A 26 4.38 -1.60 -20.90
C LEU A 26 3.33 -2.73 -20.75
N PRO A 27 3.44 -3.85 -21.48
CA PRO A 27 2.46 -4.94 -21.40
C PRO A 27 2.35 -5.51 -19.97
N GLU A 28 3.48 -5.72 -19.28
CA GLU A 28 3.50 -6.27 -17.92
C GLU A 28 2.79 -5.35 -16.90
N LEU A 29 2.92 -4.03 -17.06
CA LEU A 29 2.20 -3.07 -16.22
C LEU A 29 0.69 -3.19 -16.42
N LEU A 30 0.25 -3.29 -17.68
CA LEU A 30 -1.17 -3.36 -18.03
C LEU A 30 -1.82 -4.66 -17.53
N ASP A 31 -1.16 -5.79 -17.76
CA ASP A 31 -1.62 -7.10 -17.30
C ASP A 31 -1.76 -7.09 -15.77
N ARG A 32 -0.75 -6.58 -15.06
CA ARG A 32 -0.79 -6.45 -13.60
C ARG A 32 -1.93 -5.54 -13.12
N LEU A 33 -2.13 -4.37 -13.76
CA LEU A 33 -3.23 -3.46 -13.42
C LEU A 33 -4.61 -4.12 -13.63
N GLU A 34 -4.77 -4.92 -14.68
CA GLU A 34 -6.00 -5.65 -14.97
C GLU A 34 -6.25 -6.75 -13.93
N GLU A 35 -5.24 -7.56 -13.63
CA GLU A 35 -5.35 -8.71 -12.75
C GLU A 35 -5.46 -8.32 -11.27
N ARG A 36 -4.65 -7.37 -10.84
CA ARG A 36 -4.39 -7.08 -9.42
C ARG A 36 -4.59 -5.63 -9.02
N GLY A 37 -4.79 -4.70 -9.96
CA GLY A 37 -4.95 -3.28 -9.68
C GLY A 37 -3.62 -2.54 -9.50
N GLY A 38 -3.69 -1.34 -8.93
CA GLY A 38 -2.58 -0.40 -8.77
C GLY A 38 -2.81 0.93 -9.49
N TYR A 39 -1.75 1.73 -9.48
CA TYR A 39 -1.71 3.07 -10.06
C TYR A 39 -1.24 3.00 -11.51
N ASP A 40 -2.00 3.62 -12.41
CA ASP A 40 -1.60 3.84 -13.79
C ASP A 40 -1.08 5.28 -13.95
N PRO A 41 0.24 5.50 -14.03
CA PRO A 41 0.82 6.85 -14.18
C PRO A 41 0.43 7.52 -15.49
N ARG A 42 -0.03 6.77 -16.49
CA ARG A 42 -0.41 7.32 -17.79
C ARG A 42 -1.79 7.96 -17.74
N THR A 43 -2.68 7.39 -16.94
CA THR A 43 -4.07 7.86 -16.79
C THR A 43 -4.31 8.59 -15.48
N GLY A 44 -3.38 8.52 -14.53
CA GLY A 44 -3.53 9.03 -13.17
C GLY A 44 -4.55 8.25 -12.33
N LYS A 45 -4.95 7.06 -12.77
CA LYS A 45 -6.00 6.27 -12.13
C LYS A 45 -5.41 5.30 -11.11
N LEU A 46 -5.90 5.37 -9.87
CA LEU A 46 -5.71 4.32 -8.87
C LEU A 46 -6.86 3.32 -8.92
N THR A 47 -6.53 2.04 -9.08
CA THR A 47 -7.48 0.93 -8.95
C THR A 47 -7.09 0.14 -7.70
N PRO A 48 -8.02 -0.13 -6.76
CA PRO A 48 -7.69 -0.88 -5.55
C PRO A 48 -7.05 -2.24 -5.87
N PHE A 49 -6.10 -2.63 -5.04
CA PHE A 49 -5.46 -3.93 -5.11
C PHE A 49 -6.49 -5.04 -4.84
N LYS A 50 -6.47 -6.07 -5.67
CA LYS A 50 -7.43 -7.18 -5.64
C LYS A 50 -6.75 -8.49 -5.95
N ASN A 51 -7.42 -9.58 -5.62
CA ASN A 51 -6.94 -10.94 -5.88
C ASN A 51 -5.57 -11.22 -5.26
N LEU A 52 -5.29 -10.61 -4.11
CA LEU A 52 -4.03 -10.84 -3.40
C LEU A 52 -4.04 -12.24 -2.80
N THR A 53 -3.03 -13.03 -3.13
CA THR A 53 -2.85 -14.42 -2.68
C THR A 53 -1.73 -14.49 -1.67
N ASN A 54 -1.70 -15.51 -0.83
CA ASN A 54 -0.61 -15.69 0.16
C ASN A 54 0.73 -16.12 -0.49
N ASP A 55 0.74 -16.29 -1.81
CA ASP A 55 1.92 -16.61 -2.60
C ASP A 55 2.41 -15.32 -3.25
N PHE A 56 3.17 -14.53 -2.47
CA PHE A 56 3.83 -13.32 -2.95
C PHE A 56 5.30 -13.63 -3.21
N ASP A 57 5.76 -13.29 -4.41
CA ASP A 57 7.19 -13.13 -4.63
C ASP A 57 7.63 -11.68 -4.28
N GLU A 58 8.93 -11.51 -4.03
CA GLU A 58 9.54 -10.21 -3.74
C GLU A 58 9.23 -9.16 -4.83
N SER A 59 9.14 -9.58 -6.09
CA SER A 59 8.86 -8.69 -7.23
C SER A 59 7.47 -8.08 -7.10
N LEU A 60 6.46 -8.88 -6.76
CA LEU A 60 5.08 -8.45 -6.63
C LEU A 60 4.89 -7.47 -5.46
N ILE A 61 5.50 -7.74 -4.31
CA ILE A 61 5.46 -6.84 -3.14
C ILE A 61 6.08 -5.49 -3.49
N ASN A 62 7.25 -5.49 -4.14
CA ASN A 62 7.88 -4.25 -4.60
C ASN A 62 7.02 -3.50 -5.60
N GLN A 63 6.40 -4.18 -6.57
CA GLN A 63 5.50 -3.53 -7.53
C GLN A 63 4.28 -2.88 -6.86
N MET A 64 3.73 -3.49 -5.82
CA MET A 64 2.63 -2.92 -5.05
C MET A 64 3.06 -1.72 -4.21
N LEU A 65 4.22 -1.80 -3.55
CA LEU A 65 4.79 -0.69 -2.80
C LEU A 65 5.14 0.50 -3.71
N ASP A 66 5.73 0.23 -4.86
CA ASP A 66 5.99 1.21 -5.91
C ASP A 66 4.67 1.87 -6.38
N SER A 67 3.62 1.06 -6.57
CA SER A 67 2.30 1.54 -6.99
C SER A 67 1.66 2.44 -5.96
N MET A 68 1.74 2.05 -4.69
CA MET A 68 1.23 2.84 -3.57
C MET A 68 1.99 4.16 -3.49
N THR A 69 3.31 4.10 -3.65
CA THR A 69 4.18 5.27 -3.61
C THR A 69 3.87 6.26 -4.72
N ALA A 70 3.79 5.78 -5.97
CA ALA A 70 3.44 6.62 -7.11
C ALA A 70 2.06 7.28 -6.95
N ALA A 71 1.07 6.53 -6.44
CA ALA A 71 -0.26 7.08 -6.16
C ALA A 71 -0.22 8.19 -5.11
N VAL A 72 0.50 7.98 -4.01
CA VAL A 72 0.63 8.97 -2.91
C VAL A 72 1.37 10.21 -3.37
N GLU A 73 2.43 10.06 -4.17
CA GLU A 73 3.15 11.17 -4.78
C GLU A 73 2.28 11.96 -5.76
N ALA A 74 1.36 11.29 -6.45
CA ALA A 74 0.33 11.92 -7.30
C ALA A 74 -0.84 12.53 -6.49
N GLY A 75 -0.81 12.45 -5.16
CA GLY A 75 -1.83 13.03 -4.27
C GLY A 75 -3.08 12.17 -4.07
N LEU A 76 -3.00 10.87 -4.39
CA LEU A 76 -4.06 9.89 -4.15
C LEU A 76 -3.81 9.12 -2.85
N GLY A 77 -4.88 8.59 -2.22
CA GLY A 77 -4.76 7.85 -0.97
C GLY A 77 -4.53 8.77 0.22
N THR A 78 -5.60 9.11 0.93
CA THR A 78 -5.52 9.92 2.15
C THR A 78 -5.58 9.03 3.39
N PRO A 79 -5.13 9.49 4.57
CA PRO A 79 -5.31 8.75 5.81
C PRO A 79 -6.76 8.36 6.11
N ALA A 80 -7.73 9.15 5.65
CA ALA A 80 -9.15 8.88 5.84
C ALA A 80 -9.71 7.82 4.90
N THR A 81 -9.03 7.56 3.78
CA THR A 81 -9.51 6.68 2.71
C THR A 81 -8.51 5.58 2.36
N PHE A 82 -7.39 5.49 3.07
CA PHE A 82 -6.22 4.67 2.73
C PHE A 82 -6.61 3.24 2.35
N PHE A 83 -7.30 2.53 3.25
CA PHE A 83 -7.67 1.14 3.01
C PHE A 83 -8.68 0.97 1.88
N HIS A 84 -9.64 1.89 1.76
CA HIS A 84 -10.65 1.87 0.71
C HIS A 84 -10.08 2.20 -0.68
N ASP A 85 -9.08 3.08 -0.75
CA ASP A 85 -8.46 3.51 -2.00
C ASP A 85 -7.47 2.46 -2.52
N PHE A 86 -6.71 1.83 -1.61
CA PHE A 86 -5.66 0.89 -1.98
C PHE A 86 -6.09 -0.59 -2.00
N PHE A 87 -7.14 -1.00 -1.31
CA PHE A 87 -7.50 -2.42 -1.20
C PHE A 87 -8.97 -2.67 -1.51
N ALA A 88 -9.25 -3.68 -2.33
CA ALA A 88 -10.60 -4.04 -2.74
C ALA A 88 -11.38 -4.75 -1.62
N THR A 89 -10.69 -5.51 -0.77
CA THR A 89 -11.31 -6.28 0.31
C THR A 89 -10.49 -6.27 1.60
N GLU A 90 -11.14 -6.58 2.74
CA GLU A 90 -10.46 -6.79 4.03
C GLU A 90 -9.38 -7.88 3.93
N LYS A 91 -9.62 -8.92 3.11
CA LYS A 91 -8.68 -10.02 2.91
C LYS A 91 -7.44 -9.56 2.15
N ASP A 92 -7.59 -8.65 1.19
CA ASP A 92 -6.45 -8.08 0.47
C ASP A 92 -5.55 -7.27 1.42
N VAL A 93 -6.12 -6.55 2.40
CA VAL A 93 -5.34 -5.86 3.44
C VAL A 93 -4.51 -6.85 4.26
N GLN A 94 -5.13 -7.94 4.74
CA GLN A 94 -4.43 -8.95 5.54
C GLN A 94 -3.32 -9.64 4.73
N ASN A 95 -3.64 -10.06 3.51
CA ASN A 95 -2.68 -10.75 2.65
C ASN A 95 -1.49 -9.85 2.31
N PHE A 96 -1.69 -8.54 2.12
CA PHE A 96 -0.59 -7.60 1.93
C PHE A 96 0.26 -7.40 3.17
N ALA A 97 -0.35 -7.31 4.36
CA ALA A 97 0.40 -7.20 5.61
C ALA A 97 1.25 -8.45 5.87
N ASP A 98 0.69 -9.65 5.66
CA ASP A 98 1.42 -10.91 5.81
C ASP A 98 2.59 -11.00 4.83
N ALA A 99 2.39 -10.57 3.58
CA ALA A 99 3.44 -10.51 2.58
C ALA A 99 4.60 -9.57 2.97
N LEU A 100 4.29 -8.42 3.57
CA LEU A 100 5.32 -7.48 4.06
C LEU A 100 6.12 -8.06 5.23
N ASP A 101 5.47 -8.86 6.07
CA ASP A 101 6.11 -9.56 7.19
C ASP A 101 7.10 -10.59 6.67
N ASP A 102 6.64 -11.47 5.76
CA ASP A 102 7.46 -12.48 5.10
C ASP A 102 8.65 -11.83 4.37
N TYR A 103 8.40 -10.73 3.65
CA TYR A 103 9.46 -9.97 2.98
C TYR A 103 10.50 -9.37 3.95
N SER A 104 10.06 -9.00 5.15
CA SER A 104 10.96 -8.52 6.20
C SER A 104 11.82 -9.64 6.79
N GLU A 105 11.36 -10.90 6.77
CA GLU A 105 12.10 -12.06 7.28
C GLU A 105 13.24 -12.50 6.33
N GLU A 106 13.13 -12.26 5.03
CA GLU A 106 14.15 -12.61 4.02
C GLU A 106 15.46 -11.79 4.12
N GLY A 107 15.63 -10.99 5.17
CA GLY A 107 16.81 -10.18 5.41
C GLY A 107 16.73 -8.77 4.85
N THR A 108 15.56 -8.36 4.33
CA THR A 108 15.26 -6.99 3.96
C THR A 108 14.92 -6.18 5.20
N PHE A 109 15.94 -5.80 5.96
CA PHE A 109 15.79 -5.06 7.22
C PHE A 109 15.47 -3.57 7.05
N TRP A 110 15.28 -3.07 5.84
CA TRP A 110 15.15 -1.64 5.55
C TRP A 110 14.09 -1.34 4.50
N VAL A 111 13.42 -0.21 4.66
CA VAL A 111 12.41 0.31 3.72
C VAL A 111 13.05 1.34 2.80
N ASN A 112 12.71 1.28 1.50
CA ASN A 112 13.07 2.33 0.53
C ASN A 112 12.55 3.69 1.02
N ASP A 113 13.34 4.76 0.90
CA ASP A 113 12.94 6.12 1.31
C ASP A 113 11.62 6.58 0.71
N ARG A 114 11.33 6.22 -0.54
CA ARG A 114 10.05 6.56 -1.17
C ARG A 114 8.90 5.77 -0.56
N HIS A 115 9.07 4.47 -0.31
CA HIS A 115 8.06 3.65 0.38
C HIS A 115 7.79 4.16 1.79
N PHE A 116 8.85 4.51 2.52
CA PHE A 116 8.78 5.09 3.86
C PHE A 116 7.95 6.39 3.85
N ASN A 117 8.34 7.36 3.02
CA ASN A 117 7.65 8.64 2.95
C ASN A 117 6.21 8.51 2.46
N ALA A 118 5.95 7.62 1.50
CA ALA A 118 4.60 7.35 1.02
C ALA A 118 3.72 6.79 2.13
N PHE A 119 4.20 5.80 2.88
CA PHE A 119 3.45 5.21 3.97
C PHE A 119 3.16 6.21 5.09
N LEU A 120 4.14 7.00 5.54
CA LEU A 120 3.90 8.02 6.57
C LEU A 120 2.82 9.02 6.15
N ARG A 121 2.82 9.45 4.88
CA ARG A 121 1.82 10.37 4.33
C ARG A 121 0.44 9.72 4.21
N ALA A 122 0.39 8.52 3.64
CA ALA A 122 -0.85 7.85 3.32
C ALA A 122 -1.57 7.32 4.57
N ALA A 123 -0.81 6.86 5.57
CA ALA A 123 -1.34 6.26 6.79
C ALA A 123 -1.33 7.22 8.00
N HIS A 124 -0.76 8.43 7.85
CA HIS A 124 -0.52 9.37 8.95
C HIS A 124 0.17 8.70 10.15
N ALA A 125 1.19 7.90 9.85
CA ALA A 125 1.96 7.14 10.82
C ALA A 125 3.19 7.92 11.28
N ASP A 126 3.71 7.57 12.47
CA ASP A 126 5.01 8.07 12.94
C ASP A 126 6.16 7.25 12.34
N GLU A 127 7.36 7.82 12.28
CA GLU A 127 8.55 7.21 11.67
C GLU A 127 8.87 5.80 12.21
N GLU A 128 8.67 5.58 13.51
CA GLU A 128 8.91 4.28 14.17
C GLU A 128 8.06 3.14 13.59
N ASN A 129 6.93 3.47 12.96
CA ASN A 129 6.01 2.51 12.33
C ASN A 129 6.42 2.13 10.91
N ALA A 130 7.49 2.72 10.37
CA ALA A 130 7.87 2.54 8.96
C ALA A 130 9.36 2.18 8.76
N VAL A 131 10.11 1.95 9.85
CA VAL A 131 11.55 1.69 9.78
C VAL A 131 11.92 0.36 9.09
N THR A 132 11.03 -0.62 9.13
CA THR A 132 11.15 -1.94 8.47
C THR A 132 9.83 -2.30 7.79
N TYR A 133 9.85 -3.21 6.81
CA TYR A 133 8.61 -3.70 6.20
C TYR A 133 7.72 -4.44 7.20
N GLY A 134 8.30 -5.15 8.18
CA GLY A 134 7.54 -5.70 9.31
C GLY A 134 6.88 -4.63 10.18
N ALA A 135 7.53 -3.50 10.44
CA ALA A 135 6.91 -2.38 11.17
C ALA A 135 5.73 -1.78 10.39
N ILE A 136 5.86 -1.68 9.06
CA ILE A 136 4.75 -1.27 8.18
C ILE A 136 3.61 -2.29 8.25
N ALA A 137 3.90 -3.59 8.20
CA ALA A 137 2.92 -4.66 8.31
C ALA A 137 2.12 -4.57 9.62
N ASP A 138 2.80 -4.46 10.75
CA ASP A 138 2.19 -4.31 12.06
C ASP A 138 1.30 -3.07 12.14
N ARG A 139 1.77 -1.95 11.60
CA ARG A 139 1.01 -0.71 11.60
C ARG A 139 -0.23 -0.79 10.71
N ILE A 140 -0.13 -1.46 9.56
CA ILE A 140 -1.28 -1.73 8.68
C ILE A 140 -2.35 -2.52 9.43
N ARG A 141 -1.97 -3.59 10.13
CA ARG A 141 -2.89 -4.42 10.92
C ARG A 141 -3.58 -3.60 12.01
N GLU A 142 -2.81 -2.80 12.75
CA GLU A 142 -3.35 -1.94 13.82
C GLU A 142 -4.35 -0.91 13.29
N LEU A 143 -3.97 -0.16 12.25
CA LEU A 143 -4.83 0.87 11.65
C LEU A 143 -6.12 0.25 11.09
N PHE A 144 -6.01 -0.92 10.48
CA PHE A 144 -7.15 -1.62 9.93
C PHE A 144 -8.13 -2.09 11.02
N ASP A 145 -7.63 -2.62 12.13
CA ASP A 145 -8.47 -2.98 13.28
C ASP A 145 -9.17 -1.77 13.90
N ILE A 146 -8.48 -0.63 13.99
CA ILE A 146 -9.08 0.64 14.44
C ILE A 146 -10.24 1.04 13.51
N GLU A 147 -10.04 1.01 12.20
CA GLU A 147 -11.09 1.34 11.22
C GLU A 147 -12.30 0.41 11.35
N ARG A 148 -12.07 -0.91 11.45
CA ARG A 148 -13.15 -1.89 11.64
C ARG A 148 -13.95 -1.65 12.91
N GLU A 149 -13.29 -1.33 14.02
CA GLU A 149 -13.99 -1.02 15.27
C GLU A 149 -14.77 0.30 15.20
N GLN A 150 -14.26 1.30 14.49
CA GLN A 150 -14.98 2.55 14.23
C GLN A 150 -16.21 2.31 13.34
N ALA A 151 -16.08 1.50 12.29
CA ALA A 151 -17.18 1.11 11.41
C ALA A 151 -18.29 0.34 12.16
N LYS A 152 -17.91 -0.60 13.04
CA LYS A 152 -18.88 -1.31 13.91
C LYS A 152 -19.64 -0.35 14.83
N LYS A 153 -18.93 0.61 15.44
CA LYS A 153 -19.54 1.62 16.32
C LYS A 153 -20.49 2.56 15.57
N SER A 154 -20.13 2.99 14.36
CA SER A 154 -20.98 3.87 13.54
C SER A 154 -22.27 3.18 13.11
N VAL A 155 -22.21 1.93 12.67
CA VAL A 155 -23.39 1.12 12.31
C VAL A 155 -24.32 0.91 13.51
N LYS A 156 -23.76 0.58 14.69
CA LYS A 156 -24.55 0.40 15.92
C LYS A 156 -25.25 1.70 16.35
N ASN A 157 -24.61 2.84 16.17
CA ASN A 157 -25.18 4.15 16.48
C ASN A 157 -26.24 4.58 15.46
N ALA A 158 -26.05 4.27 14.18
CA ALA A 158 -27.05 4.51 13.14
C ALA A 158 -28.32 3.68 13.42
N ALA A 159 -28.18 2.39 13.72
CA ALA A 159 -29.30 1.50 14.03
C ALA A 159 -30.09 1.90 15.29
N LYS A 160 -29.47 2.62 16.24
CA LYS A 160 -30.13 3.17 17.43
C LYS A 160 -30.89 4.47 17.17
N LYS A 161 -30.56 5.24 16.12
CA LYS A 161 -31.25 6.48 15.76
C LYS A 161 -32.49 6.26 14.89
N THR A 162 -32.60 5.08 14.27
CA THR A 162 -33.73 4.70 13.39
C THR A 162 -34.84 3.93 14.14
N LYS A 163 -34.74 3.81 15.47
CA LYS A 163 -35.78 3.25 16.36
C LYS A 163 -36.27 4.34 17.31
#